data_AF-A0A1Q3U5W7-F1
#
_entry.id   AF-A0A1Q3U5W7-F1
#
_cell.length_a   1.000
_cell.length_b   1.000
_cell.length_c   1.000
_cell.angle_alpha   90.00
_cell.angle_beta   90.00
_cell.angle_gamma   90.00
#
_symmetry.space_group_name_H-M   'P 1'
#
loop_
_entity.id
_entity.type
_entity.pdbx_description
1 polymer ?
#
loop_
_entity_poly.entity_id
_entity_poly.type
_entity_poly.pdbx_seq_one_letter_code
_entity_poly.pdbx_strand_id
1 'polypeptide(L)'
;MEEHIIPDNDGKGYTKAFIGTDIEFVDPIKYYSDWEKRRVVSINKDILHLKNPFLASSLSKEFHEKFANEKWAERYKQILATEIPPNFISLLTSQTKREQEKLLKGQSLTPMQLIALIFKAWTDFGYSFSSYHAEHHHKGLDESALPTFIHVDKEQVKVSGNTTLTEGQLKNVVNQRKVTVSKFMDKDDTWHCIFTTYRSLRGEENWKDGQPHFHYLSDKWGISRKDAVAQFKSEKYPTTSIHIDLLDY
;
A
#
# COMPACT_ATOMS: atom_id res chain seq x y z
N MET A 1 -1.56 -5.17 -10.74
CA MET A 1 -2.51 -5.85 -9.84
C MET A 1 -2.62 -7.27 -10.28
N GLU A 2 -2.33 -8.19 -9.38
CA GLU A 2 -2.60 -9.61 -9.55
C GLU A 2 -3.75 -10.01 -8.64
N GLU A 3 -4.66 -10.81 -9.18
CA GLU A 3 -5.78 -11.38 -8.42
C GLU A 3 -5.48 -12.86 -8.17
N HIS A 4 -5.56 -13.27 -6.92
CA HIS A 4 -5.31 -14.64 -6.48
C HIS A 4 -6.54 -15.16 -5.73
N ILE A 5 -7.04 -16.33 -6.14
CA ILE A 5 -8.09 -17.05 -5.42
C ILE A 5 -7.42 -18.19 -4.66
N ILE A 6 -7.51 -18.15 -3.34
CA ILE A 6 -6.83 -19.06 -2.44
C ILE A 6 -7.93 -19.88 -1.74
N PRO A 7 -8.15 -21.14 -2.15
CA PRO A 7 -9.18 -21.97 -1.53
C PRO A 7 -8.83 -22.28 -0.07
N ASP A 8 -9.85 -22.38 0.78
CA ASP A 8 -9.69 -22.86 2.15
C ASP A 8 -9.34 -24.36 2.13
N ASN A 9 -8.60 -24.83 3.14
CA ASN A 9 -8.16 -26.24 3.20
C ASN A 9 -9.32 -27.24 3.27
N ASP A 10 -10.50 -26.83 3.75
CA ASP A 10 -11.71 -27.66 3.78
C ASP A 10 -12.52 -27.58 2.48
N GLY A 11 -12.11 -26.75 1.52
CA GLY A 11 -12.77 -26.52 0.24
C GLY A 11 -14.12 -25.80 0.31
N LYS A 12 -14.52 -25.29 1.48
CA LYS A 12 -15.85 -24.66 1.69
C LYS A 12 -15.86 -23.16 1.45
N GLY A 13 -14.69 -22.57 1.25
CA GLY A 13 -14.53 -21.14 1.02
C GLY A 13 -13.24 -20.83 0.27
N TYR A 14 -13.00 -19.53 0.09
CA TYR A 14 -11.76 -19.02 -0.46
C TYR A 14 -11.48 -17.63 0.07
N THR A 15 -10.21 -17.29 0.12
CA THR A 15 -9.72 -15.92 0.27
C THR A 15 -9.36 -15.37 -1.11
N LYS A 16 -9.87 -14.17 -1.44
CA LYS A 16 -9.45 -13.44 -2.64
C LYS A 16 -8.45 -12.36 -2.26
N ALA A 17 -7.23 -12.46 -2.80
CA ALA A 17 -6.16 -11.51 -2.57
C ALA A 17 -5.91 -10.64 -3.81
N PHE A 18 -5.74 -9.33 -3.60
CA PHE A 18 -5.37 -8.38 -4.62
C PHE A 18 -3.96 -7.86 -4.32
N ILE A 19 -2.97 -8.32 -5.09
CA ILE A 19 -1.55 -8.05 -4.82
C ILE A 19 -1.06 -6.91 -5.70
N GLY A 20 -0.48 -5.90 -5.04
CA GLY A 20 0.16 -4.75 -5.68
C GLY A 20 1.44 -5.18 -6.36
N THR A 21 1.62 -4.77 -7.62
CA THR A 21 2.90 -4.92 -8.31
C THR A 21 3.66 -3.61 -8.21
N ASP A 22 4.99 -3.68 -8.26
CA ASP A 22 5.80 -2.49 -8.41
C ASP A 22 5.38 -1.70 -9.65
N ILE A 23 5.35 -0.38 -9.53
CA ILE A 23 5.03 0.56 -10.60
C ILE A 23 6.01 1.73 -10.56
N GLU A 24 6.29 2.31 -11.71
CA GLU A 24 7.31 3.34 -11.86
C GLU A 24 6.89 4.40 -12.88
N PHE A 25 6.98 5.67 -12.47
CA PHE A 25 6.68 6.86 -13.27
C PHE A 25 5.30 6.86 -13.96
N VAL A 26 4.26 6.38 -13.28
CA VAL A 26 2.91 6.30 -13.85
C VAL A 26 2.06 7.54 -13.51
N ASP A 27 0.97 7.72 -14.28
CA ASP A 27 -0.16 8.57 -13.89
C ASP A 27 -0.87 7.90 -12.69
N PRO A 28 -0.84 8.52 -11.49
CA PRO A 28 -1.48 7.95 -10.31
C PRO A 28 -3.00 7.88 -10.45
N ILE A 29 -3.65 8.85 -11.09
CA ILE A 29 -5.11 8.87 -11.25
C ILE A 29 -5.53 7.67 -12.10
N LYS A 30 -4.85 7.45 -13.23
CA LYS A 30 -5.11 6.29 -14.08
C LYS A 30 -4.82 4.98 -13.34
N TYR A 31 -3.68 4.89 -12.64
CA TYR A 31 -3.30 3.69 -11.88
C TYR A 31 -4.35 3.31 -10.83
N TYR A 32 -4.73 4.26 -9.97
CA TYR A 32 -5.73 4.03 -8.93
C TYR A 32 -7.13 3.77 -9.53
N SER A 33 -7.48 4.41 -10.64
CA SER A 33 -8.73 4.13 -11.37
C SER A 33 -8.78 2.69 -11.87
N ASP A 34 -7.73 2.24 -12.56
CA ASP A 34 -7.65 0.89 -13.12
C ASP A 34 -7.61 -0.16 -12.01
N TRP A 35 -6.94 0.13 -10.89
CA TRP A 35 -6.92 -0.73 -9.71
C TRP A 35 -8.31 -0.87 -9.11
N GLU A 36 -8.96 0.24 -8.78
CA GLU A 36 -10.23 0.24 -8.08
C GLU A 36 -11.35 -0.36 -8.93
N LYS A 37 -11.41 -0.04 -10.23
CA LYS A 37 -12.40 -0.63 -11.14
C LYS A 37 -12.27 -2.14 -11.21
N ARG A 38 -11.05 -2.67 -11.38
CA ARG A 38 -10.82 -4.13 -11.43
C ARG A 38 -11.23 -4.79 -10.11
N ARG A 39 -10.84 -4.19 -8.97
CA ARG A 39 -11.20 -4.67 -7.63
C ARG A 39 -12.72 -4.69 -7.42
N VAL A 40 -13.40 -3.60 -7.76
CA VAL A 40 -14.85 -3.47 -7.65
C VAL A 40 -15.58 -4.49 -8.52
N VAL A 41 -15.18 -4.66 -9.78
CA VAL A 41 -15.78 -5.68 -10.67
C VAL A 41 -15.60 -7.08 -10.06
N SER A 42 -14.38 -7.41 -9.64
CA SER A 42 -14.06 -8.73 -9.10
C SER A 42 -14.88 -9.07 -7.85
N ILE A 43 -14.85 -8.19 -6.84
CA ILE A 43 -15.61 -8.39 -5.59
C ILE A 43 -17.12 -8.40 -5.85
N ASN A 44 -17.61 -7.50 -6.70
CA ASN A 44 -19.04 -7.40 -6.98
C ASN A 44 -19.57 -8.65 -7.68
N LYS A 45 -18.81 -9.24 -8.61
CA LYS A 45 -19.15 -10.51 -9.24
C LYS A 45 -19.31 -11.63 -8.22
N ASP A 46 -18.36 -11.76 -7.29
CA ASP A 46 -18.42 -12.78 -6.24
C ASP A 46 -19.65 -12.59 -5.35
N ILE A 47 -19.89 -11.36 -4.87
CA ILE A 47 -21.04 -11.03 -4.01
C ILE A 47 -22.36 -11.31 -4.73
N LEU A 48 -22.48 -10.93 -6.01
CA LEU A 48 -23.68 -11.18 -6.80
C LEU A 48 -23.89 -12.67 -7.02
N HIS A 49 -22.83 -13.42 -7.33
CA HIS A 49 -22.92 -14.87 -7.51
C HIS A 49 -23.36 -15.57 -6.21
N LEU A 50 -22.81 -15.16 -5.06
CA LEU A 50 -23.23 -15.67 -3.75
C LEU A 50 -24.70 -15.37 -3.43
N LYS A 51 -25.21 -14.20 -3.84
CA LYS A 51 -26.60 -13.79 -3.58
C LYS A 51 -27.59 -14.41 -4.55
N ASN A 52 -27.25 -14.48 -5.83
CA ASN A 52 -28.11 -15.02 -6.89
C ASN A 52 -27.25 -15.44 -8.10
N PRO A 53 -26.84 -16.72 -8.19
CA PRO A 53 -26.01 -17.23 -9.28
C PRO A 53 -26.61 -17.02 -10.67
N PHE A 54 -27.94 -17.20 -10.79
CA PHE A 54 -28.65 -17.05 -12.07
C PHE A 54 -28.57 -15.60 -12.57
N LEU A 55 -28.94 -14.64 -11.73
CA LEU A 55 -28.84 -13.23 -12.08
C LEU A 55 -27.38 -12.85 -12.39
N ALA A 56 -26.44 -13.24 -11.54
CA ALA A 56 -25.02 -12.93 -11.74
C ALA A 56 -24.50 -13.43 -13.11
N SER A 57 -24.95 -14.60 -13.56
CA SER A 57 -24.58 -15.15 -14.87
C SER A 57 -25.22 -14.43 -16.07
N SER A 58 -26.34 -13.73 -15.86
CA SER A 58 -27.04 -12.96 -16.89
C SER A 58 -26.54 -11.52 -17.07
N LEU A 59 -25.73 -11.02 -16.14
CA LEU A 59 -25.22 -9.65 -16.20
C LEU A 59 -24.11 -9.53 -17.24
N SER A 60 -24.22 -8.51 -18.09
CA SER A 60 -23.24 -8.29 -19.16
C SER A 60 -21.93 -7.70 -18.63
N LYS A 61 -20.88 -7.76 -19.45
CA LYS A 61 -19.61 -7.10 -19.14
C LYS A 61 -19.80 -5.59 -18.97
N GLU A 62 -20.63 -4.97 -19.82
CA GLU A 62 -20.95 -3.54 -19.82
C GLU A 62 -21.64 -3.12 -18.53
N PHE A 63 -22.49 -3.97 -17.94
CA PHE A 63 -23.09 -3.70 -16.63
C PHE A 63 -22.01 -3.51 -15.55
N HIS A 64 -21.06 -4.45 -15.47
CA HIS A 64 -19.98 -4.38 -14.48
C HIS A 64 -19.05 -3.20 -14.73
N GLU A 65 -18.73 -2.90 -15.99
CA GLU A 65 -17.91 -1.73 -16.34
C GLU A 65 -18.60 -0.43 -15.96
N LYS A 66 -19.91 -0.29 -16.24
CA LYS A 66 -20.69 0.88 -15.83
C LYS A 66 -20.70 1.04 -14.32
N PHE A 67 -21.00 -0.02 -13.57
CA PHE A 67 -21.00 -0.01 -12.11
C PHE A 67 -19.63 0.39 -11.53
N ALA A 68 -18.54 -0.17 -12.07
CA ALA A 68 -17.19 0.16 -11.63
C ALA A 68 -16.82 1.62 -11.95
N ASN A 69 -17.23 2.14 -13.11
CA ASN A 69 -17.02 3.54 -13.46
C ASN A 69 -17.80 4.49 -12.54
N GLU A 70 -19.04 4.17 -12.19
CA GLU A 70 -19.84 4.95 -11.23
C GLU A 70 -19.19 4.96 -9.83
N LYS A 71 -18.76 3.80 -9.33
CA LYS A 71 -18.06 3.69 -8.04
C LYS A 71 -16.73 4.44 -8.03
N TRP A 72 -15.96 4.35 -9.12
CA TRP A 72 -14.75 5.15 -9.27
C TRP A 72 -15.05 6.65 -9.29
N ALA A 73 -16.09 7.10 -10.00
CA ALA A 73 -16.45 8.52 -10.06
C ALA A 73 -16.81 9.08 -8.67
N GLU A 74 -17.57 8.33 -7.87
CA GLU A 74 -17.88 8.66 -6.48
C GLU A 74 -16.58 8.80 -5.65
N ARG A 75 -15.69 7.79 -5.74
CA ARG A 75 -14.43 7.77 -4.99
C ARG A 75 -13.48 8.89 -5.42
N TYR A 76 -13.37 9.13 -6.72
CA TYR A 76 -12.54 10.19 -7.30
C TYR A 76 -12.98 11.56 -6.80
N LYS A 77 -14.30 11.82 -6.77
CA LYS A 77 -14.86 13.05 -6.20
C LYS A 77 -14.49 13.22 -4.72
N GLN A 78 -14.52 12.15 -3.93
CA GLN A 78 -14.09 12.20 -2.52
C GLN A 78 -12.60 12.54 -2.38
N ILE A 79 -11.74 11.93 -3.20
CA ILE A 79 -10.30 12.22 -3.19
C ILE A 79 -10.05 13.69 -3.54
N LEU A 80 -10.69 14.22 -4.58
CA LEU A 80 -10.53 15.62 -4.98
C LEU A 80 -11.07 16.61 -3.93
N ALA A 81 -12.09 16.22 -3.17
CA ALA A 81 -12.65 17.03 -2.10
C ALA A 81 -11.87 16.91 -0.78
N THR A 82 -10.90 15.99 -0.69
CA THR A 82 -10.11 15.79 0.53
C THR A 82 -9.13 16.95 0.73
N GLU A 83 -9.26 17.66 1.84
CA GLU A 83 -8.34 18.74 2.18
C GLU A 83 -6.97 18.19 2.58
N ILE A 84 -5.94 18.63 1.85
CA ILE A 84 -4.55 18.28 2.11
C ILE A 84 -3.95 19.38 3.00
N PRO A 85 -3.29 19.05 4.13
CA PRO A 85 -2.72 20.07 4.99
C PRO A 85 -1.70 20.94 4.21
N PRO A 86 -1.74 22.28 4.36
CA PRO A 86 -0.93 23.19 3.52
C PRO A 86 0.57 22.90 3.54
N ASN A 87 1.09 22.40 4.65
CA ASN A 87 2.51 22.03 4.79
C ASN A 87 2.93 20.93 3.79
N PHE A 88 2.05 19.99 3.46
CA PHE A 88 2.34 18.95 2.46
C PHE A 88 2.30 19.49 1.03
N ILE A 89 1.53 20.55 0.76
CA ILE A 89 1.57 21.24 -0.53
C ILE A 89 2.88 22.00 -0.67
N SER A 90 3.26 22.76 0.36
CA SER A 90 4.55 23.46 0.41
C SER A 90 5.75 22.51 0.35
N LEU A 91 5.58 21.26 0.81
CA LEU A 91 6.63 20.24 0.74
C LEU A 91 7.07 19.98 -0.71
N LEU A 92 6.13 19.96 -1.66
CA LEU A 92 6.38 19.67 -3.08
C LEU A 92 7.21 20.76 -3.78
N THR A 93 7.34 21.94 -3.19
CA THR A 93 8.15 23.05 -3.74
C THR A 93 9.35 23.41 -2.89
N SER A 94 9.52 22.73 -1.75
CA SER A 94 10.63 22.95 -0.83
C SER A 94 11.98 22.63 -1.48
N GLN A 95 12.98 23.44 -1.16
CA GLN A 95 14.30 23.37 -1.83
C GLN A 95 15.38 22.75 -0.95
N THR A 96 15.17 22.71 0.37
CA THR A 96 16.19 22.27 1.32
C THR A 96 15.67 21.21 2.29
N LYS A 97 16.57 20.33 2.74
CA LYS A 97 16.27 19.36 3.80
C LYS A 97 15.69 20.03 5.05
N ARG A 98 16.31 21.12 5.51
CA ARG A 98 15.88 21.85 6.72
C ARG A 98 14.45 22.39 6.61
N GLU A 99 14.06 22.85 5.43
CA GLU A 99 12.69 23.29 5.15
C GLU A 99 11.70 22.12 5.23
N GLN A 100 12.03 20.98 4.60
CA GLN A 100 11.22 19.77 4.65
C GLN A 100 11.03 19.27 6.08
N GLU A 101 12.09 19.24 6.88
CA GLU A 101 12.03 18.88 8.31
C GLU A 101 11.10 19.82 9.10
N LYS A 102 11.16 21.13 8.82
CA LYS A 102 10.31 22.13 9.47
C LYS A 102 8.83 21.93 9.08
N LEU A 103 8.55 21.71 7.80
CA LEU A 103 7.19 21.52 7.28
C LEU A 103 6.53 20.26 7.86
N LEU A 104 7.30 19.18 8.02
CA LEU A 104 6.80 17.88 8.44
C LEU A 104 6.76 17.69 9.96
N LYS A 105 7.37 18.60 10.74
CA LYS A 105 7.42 18.49 12.20
C LYS A 105 6.00 18.49 12.78
N GLY A 106 5.66 17.39 13.46
CA GLY A 106 4.38 17.23 14.16
C GLY A 106 3.16 17.17 13.23
N GLN A 107 3.38 16.85 11.95
CA GLN A 107 2.28 16.68 11.00
C GLN A 107 1.65 15.30 11.09
N SER A 108 0.43 15.21 10.56
CA SER A 108 -0.33 13.97 10.42
C SER A 108 -0.94 13.88 9.02
N LEU A 109 -1.21 12.66 8.58
CA LEU A 109 -1.95 12.34 7.36
C LEU A 109 -2.87 11.15 7.58
N THR A 110 -4.05 11.20 6.96
CA THR A 110 -4.86 10.00 6.73
C THR A 110 -4.44 9.32 5.41
N PRO A 111 -4.79 8.03 5.21
CA PRO A 111 -4.57 7.38 3.92
C PRO A 111 -5.24 8.11 2.75
N MET A 112 -6.41 8.72 2.97
CA MET A 112 -7.10 9.50 1.94
C MET A 112 -6.33 10.76 1.58
N GLN A 113 -5.81 11.50 2.58
CA GLN A 113 -5.03 12.70 2.35
C GLN A 113 -3.73 12.39 1.61
N LEU A 114 -3.09 11.25 1.88
CA LEU A 114 -1.92 10.80 1.12
C LEU A 114 -2.26 10.56 -0.36
N ILE A 115 -3.38 9.90 -0.67
CA ILE A 115 -3.82 9.68 -2.07
C ILE A 115 -4.13 11.03 -2.74
N ALA A 116 -4.83 11.93 -2.03
CA ALA A 116 -5.14 13.27 -2.54
C ALA A 116 -3.84 14.06 -2.83
N LEU A 117 -2.85 13.99 -1.94
CA LEU A 117 -1.53 14.60 -2.14
C LEU A 117 -0.83 14.05 -3.39
N ILE A 118 -0.83 12.73 -3.59
CA ILE A 118 -0.25 12.09 -4.78
C ILE A 118 -0.95 12.58 -6.06
N PHE A 119 -2.29 12.70 -6.04
CA PHE A 119 -3.04 13.19 -7.20
C PHE A 119 -2.71 14.65 -7.49
N LYS A 120 -2.66 15.48 -6.44
CA LYS A 120 -2.34 16.90 -6.58
C LYS A 120 -0.89 17.11 -7.04
N ALA A 121 0.05 16.31 -6.56
CA ALA A 121 1.44 16.33 -7.03
C ALA A 121 1.52 16.06 -8.55
N TRP A 122 0.72 15.12 -9.06
CA TRP A 122 0.60 14.86 -10.49
C TRP A 122 -0.06 16.01 -11.25
N THR A 123 -1.26 16.43 -10.87
CA THR A 123 -2.07 17.36 -11.66
C THR A 123 -1.53 18.78 -11.65
N ASP A 124 -1.02 19.24 -10.51
CA ASP A 124 -0.72 20.66 -10.30
C ASP A 124 0.79 20.93 -10.34
N PHE A 125 1.60 19.92 -10.02
CA PHE A 125 3.05 20.07 -9.89
C PHE A 125 3.84 19.24 -10.91
N GLY A 126 3.21 18.32 -11.64
CA GLY A 126 3.85 17.51 -12.68
C GLY A 126 4.70 16.35 -12.16
N TYR A 127 4.46 15.87 -10.94
CA TYR A 127 5.15 14.70 -10.40
C TYR A 127 4.50 13.40 -10.89
N SER A 128 5.31 12.51 -11.44
CA SER A 128 4.92 11.11 -11.69
C SER A 128 4.89 10.27 -10.41
N PHE A 129 4.22 9.12 -10.44
CA PHE A 129 4.05 8.25 -9.27
C PHE A 129 4.75 6.91 -9.44
N SER A 130 5.48 6.48 -8.41
CA SER A 130 6.05 5.14 -8.32
C SER A 130 5.71 4.51 -6.97
N SER A 131 5.57 3.20 -6.91
CA SER A 131 5.35 2.49 -5.65
C SER A 131 6.03 1.14 -5.69
N TYR A 132 6.76 0.83 -4.62
CA TYR A 132 7.50 -0.41 -4.51
C TYR A 132 7.12 -1.14 -3.23
N HIS A 133 7.03 -2.47 -3.34
CA HIS A 133 6.75 -3.36 -2.22
C HIS A 133 7.95 -4.29 -2.04
N ALA A 134 8.43 -4.41 -0.80
CA ALA A 134 9.48 -5.33 -0.43
C ALA A 134 9.04 -6.15 0.76
N GLU A 135 9.17 -7.47 0.68
CA GLU A 135 8.92 -8.40 1.76
C GLU A 135 10.17 -9.28 1.92
N HIS A 136 10.69 -9.34 3.14
CA HIS A 136 11.86 -10.15 3.48
C HIS A 136 11.56 -10.98 4.72
N HIS A 137 11.74 -12.28 4.63
CA HIS A 137 11.57 -13.18 5.76
C HIS A 137 12.83 -13.23 6.65
N HIS A 138 12.67 -13.76 7.85
CA HIS A 138 13.78 -13.96 8.78
C HIS A 138 14.74 -15.05 8.25
N LYS A 139 16.02 -14.92 8.59
CA LYS A 139 17.05 -15.89 8.17
C LYS A 139 16.74 -17.29 8.68
N GLY A 140 17.01 -18.29 7.85
CA GLY A 140 16.85 -19.71 8.18
C GLY A 140 15.44 -20.25 7.97
N LEU A 141 14.50 -19.44 7.44
CA LEU A 141 13.23 -19.94 6.94
C LEU A 141 13.44 -20.76 5.67
N ASP A 142 12.90 -21.97 5.64
CA ASP A 142 12.73 -22.73 4.40
C ASP A 142 11.50 -22.20 3.66
N GLU A 143 11.73 -21.34 2.67
CA GLU A 143 10.64 -20.75 1.88
C GLU A 143 9.86 -21.78 1.06
N SER A 144 10.44 -22.95 0.76
CA SER A 144 9.74 -24.03 0.05
C SER A 144 8.67 -24.70 0.91
N ALA A 145 8.76 -24.55 2.24
CA ALA A 145 7.77 -25.03 3.19
C ALA A 145 6.64 -24.03 3.45
N LEU A 146 6.67 -22.83 2.84
CA LEU A 146 5.61 -21.83 3.03
C LEU A 146 4.31 -22.29 2.36
N PRO A 147 3.17 -22.24 3.09
CA PRO A 147 1.87 -22.44 2.48
C PRO A 147 1.50 -21.24 1.59
N THR A 148 0.51 -21.42 0.73
CA THR A 148 0.01 -20.36 -0.17
C THR A 148 -0.48 -19.13 0.60
N PHE A 149 -1.04 -19.33 1.80
CA PHE A 149 -1.58 -18.24 2.61
C PHE A 149 -1.42 -18.50 4.09
N ILE A 150 -1.05 -17.44 4.82
CA ILE A 150 -1.00 -17.42 6.28
C ILE A 150 -1.73 -16.16 6.75
N HIS A 151 -2.73 -16.35 7.60
CA HIS A 151 -3.40 -15.26 8.30
C HIS A 151 -3.30 -15.49 9.80
N VAL A 152 -2.76 -14.50 10.50
CA VAL A 152 -2.62 -14.51 11.95
C VAL A 152 -3.55 -13.46 12.52
N ASP A 153 -4.53 -13.89 13.31
CA ASP A 153 -5.43 -13.03 14.09
C ASP A 153 -5.29 -13.40 15.56
N LYS A 154 -4.66 -12.51 16.34
CA LYS A 154 -4.28 -12.74 17.74
C LYS A 154 -3.51 -14.06 17.89
N GLU A 155 -4.16 -15.09 18.42
CA GLU A 155 -3.57 -16.41 18.64
C GLU A 155 -3.94 -17.43 17.55
N GLN A 156 -4.93 -17.12 16.70
CA GLN A 156 -5.39 -18.03 15.65
C GLN A 156 -4.54 -17.89 14.39
N VAL A 157 -4.11 -19.03 13.87
CA VAL A 157 -3.40 -19.13 12.58
C VAL A 157 -4.32 -19.84 11.61
N LYS A 158 -4.75 -19.13 10.58
CA LYS A 158 -5.43 -19.71 9.43
C LYS A 158 -4.42 -19.92 8.31
N VAL A 159 -4.46 -21.10 7.72
CA VAL A 159 -3.52 -21.53 6.68
C VAL A 159 -4.31 -22.07 5.51
N SER A 160 -3.89 -21.73 4.30
CA SER A 160 -4.33 -22.39 3.08
C SER A 160 -3.13 -22.87 2.30
N GLY A 161 -3.15 -24.14 1.88
CA GLY A 161 -2.02 -24.82 1.23
C GLY A 161 -1.22 -25.71 2.18
N ASN A 162 -0.43 -26.61 1.59
CA ASN A 162 0.38 -27.57 2.33
C ASN A 162 1.60 -26.90 2.95
N THR A 163 1.93 -27.26 4.19
CA THR A 163 3.14 -26.81 4.88
C THR A 163 3.57 -27.85 5.90
N THR A 164 4.89 -27.94 6.14
CA THR A 164 5.48 -28.72 7.24
C THR A 164 5.80 -27.86 8.46
N LEU A 165 5.56 -26.53 8.38
CA LEU A 165 5.83 -25.59 9.44
C LEU A 165 4.78 -25.71 10.56
N THR A 166 5.24 -25.67 11.80
CA THR A 166 4.37 -25.59 12.98
C THR A 166 3.65 -24.25 13.04
N GLU A 167 2.52 -24.17 13.77
CA GLU A 167 1.80 -22.90 13.98
C GLU A 167 2.70 -21.79 14.55
N GLY A 168 3.62 -22.13 15.47
CA GLY A 168 4.58 -21.17 16.02
C GLY A 168 5.54 -20.63 14.96
N GLN A 169 6.01 -21.48 14.05
CA GLN A 169 6.85 -21.04 12.92
C GLN A 169 6.05 -20.16 11.96
N LEU A 170 4.80 -20.50 11.65
CA LEU A 170 3.93 -19.70 10.78
C LEU A 170 3.63 -18.32 11.38
N LYS A 171 3.40 -18.24 12.70
CA LYS A 171 3.30 -16.95 13.41
C LYS A 171 4.58 -16.13 13.24
N ASN A 172 5.74 -16.76 13.37
CA ASN A 172 7.02 -16.07 13.18
C ASN A 172 7.23 -15.60 11.74
N VAL A 173 6.79 -16.35 10.73
CA VAL A 173 6.84 -15.90 9.32
C VAL A 173 6.10 -14.57 9.15
N VAL A 174 4.89 -14.44 9.69
CA VAL A 174 4.04 -13.24 9.54
C VAL A 174 4.46 -12.08 10.46
N ASN A 175 4.94 -12.40 11.66
CA ASN A 175 5.26 -11.39 12.67
C ASN A 175 6.67 -10.83 12.48
N GLN A 176 7.64 -11.67 12.08
CA GLN A 176 9.05 -11.27 11.94
C GLN A 176 9.43 -10.85 10.51
N ARG A 177 8.53 -11.00 9.53
CA ARG A 177 8.81 -10.48 8.18
C ARG A 177 8.96 -8.97 8.22
N LYS A 178 9.87 -8.48 7.40
CA LYS A 178 10.06 -7.06 7.15
C LYS A 178 9.32 -6.75 5.87
N VAL A 179 8.29 -5.90 5.98
CA VAL A 179 7.54 -5.42 4.82
C VAL A 179 7.66 -3.90 4.77
N THR A 180 8.00 -3.39 3.59
CA THR A 180 8.08 -1.97 3.31
C THR A 180 7.26 -1.64 2.08
N VAL A 181 6.44 -0.59 2.18
CA VAL A 181 5.67 -0.05 1.06
C VAL A 181 6.11 1.39 0.86
N SER A 182 6.83 1.66 -0.23
CA SER A 182 7.29 3.00 -0.57
C SER A 182 6.44 3.62 -1.67
N LYS A 183 6.17 4.92 -1.55
CA LYS A 183 5.40 5.72 -2.50
C LYS A 183 6.20 6.96 -2.86
N PHE A 184 6.66 7.00 -4.10
CA PHE A 184 7.46 8.08 -4.64
C PHE A 184 6.60 9.01 -5.50
N MET A 185 6.84 10.30 -5.33
CA MET A 185 6.44 11.37 -6.24
C MET A 185 7.73 11.89 -6.88
N ASP A 186 7.89 11.66 -8.19
CA ASP A 186 9.12 11.91 -8.95
C ASP A 186 8.92 13.03 -9.99
N LYS A 187 9.80 14.04 -10.00
CA LYS A 187 9.82 15.14 -10.97
C LYS A 187 11.26 15.55 -11.27
N ASP A 188 11.71 15.29 -12.51
CA ASP A 188 13.09 15.53 -12.93
C ASP A 188 14.06 14.88 -11.93
N ASP A 189 15.00 15.65 -11.36
CA ASP A 189 15.96 15.19 -10.34
C ASP A 189 15.42 15.26 -8.90
N THR A 190 14.20 15.78 -8.70
CA THR A 190 13.57 15.92 -7.38
C THR A 190 12.61 14.76 -7.12
N TRP A 191 12.69 14.18 -5.92
CA TRP A 191 11.76 13.13 -5.52
C TRP A 191 11.41 13.20 -4.04
N HIS A 192 10.17 12.85 -3.74
CA HIS A 192 9.66 12.70 -2.38
C HIS A 192 9.18 11.26 -2.20
N CYS A 193 9.51 10.65 -1.06
CA CYS A 193 9.07 9.31 -0.71
C CYS A 193 8.37 9.33 0.64
N ILE A 194 7.10 8.93 0.66
CA ILE A 194 6.37 8.59 1.88
C ILE A 194 6.26 7.07 1.92
N PHE A 195 6.67 6.45 3.01
CA PHE A 195 6.68 4.99 3.12
C PHE A 195 6.20 4.50 4.48
N THR A 196 5.73 3.25 4.51
CA THR A 196 5.37 2.55 5.74
C THR A 196 6.21 1.29 5.88
N THR A 197 6.40 0.86 7.12
CA THR A 197 6.87 -0.48 7.44
C THR A 197 5.76 -1.18 8.20
N TYR A 198 5.67 -2.51 8.12
CA TYR A 198 4.67 -3.20 8.96
C TYR A 198 4.92 -2.98 10.45
N ARG A 199 6.17 -2.74 10.85
CA ARG A 199 6.53 -2.38 12.22
C ARG A 199 5.97 -1.01 12.62
N SER A 200 6.07 -0.01 11.74
CA SER A 200 5.51 1.33 11.96
C SER A 200 3.99 1.28 12.08
N LEU A 201 3.32 0.41 11.31
CA LEU A 201 1.86 0.22 11.35
C LEU A 201 1.37 -0.55 12.59
N ARG A 202 2.19 -1.46 13.13
CA ARG A 202 1.86 -2.28 14.31
C ARG A 202 2.27 -1.62 15.63
N GLY A 203 2.88 -0.44 15.60
CA GLY A 203 3.36 0.24 16.80
C GLY A 203 4.61 -0.39 17.43
N GLU A 204 5.39 -1.14 16.63
CA GLU A 204 6.62 -1.81 17.08
C GLU A 204 7.87 -0.93 16.94
N GLU A 205 7.68 0.33 16.53
CA GLU A 205 8.72 1.35 16.43
C GLU A 205 8.54 2.38 17.55
N ASN A 206 9.65 2.94 18.04
CA ASN A 206 9.64 3.86 19.17
C ASN A 206 9.24 5.28 18.73
N TRP A 207 7.98 5.45 18.33
CA TRP A 207 7.36 6.72 17.98
C TRP A 207 6.07 6.88 18.80
N LYS A 208 6.03 7.90 19.67
CA LYS A 208 4.85 8.26 20.48
C LYS A 208 4.10 7.04 21.04
N ASP A 209 4.81 6.20 21.80
CA ASP A 209 4.26 5.01 22.44
C ASP A 209 3.60 4.00 21.48
N GLY A 210 4.15 3.88 20.27
CA GLY A 210 3.68 2.93 19.24
C GLY A 210 2.59 3.48 18.33
N GLN A 211 2.42 4.81 18.25
CA GLN A 211 1.50 5.45 17.30
C GLN A 211 1.84 5.02 15.85
N PRO A 212 0.88 4.48 15.08
CA PRO A 212 1.06 4.25 13.66
C PRO A 212 1.47 5.51 12.92
N HIS A 213 2.44 5.40 12.03
CA HIS A 213 3.01 6.53 11.31
C HIS A 213 3.62 6.15 9.96
N PHE A 214 3.75 7.17 9.11
CA PHE A 214 4.57 7.15 7.91
C PHE A 214 5.97 7.64 8.21
N HIS A 215 6.90 7.20 7.39
CA HIS A 215 8.25 7.72 7.27
C HIS A 215 8.36 8.59 6.02
N TYR A 216 9.26 9.58 6.05
CA TYR A 216 9.53 10.46 4.92
C TYR A 216 11.02 10.56 4.56
N LEU A 217 11.31 10.51 3.26
CA LEU A 217 12.64 10.73 2.69
C LEU A 217 12.53 11.47 1.36
N SER A 218 13.57 12.18 0.94
CA SER A 218 13.65 12.85 -0.37
C SER A 218 15.08 12.88 -0.92
N ASP A 219 15.23 13.39 -2.14
CA ASP A 219 16.52 13.69 -2.75
C ASP A 219 17.40 14.60 -1.87
N LYS A 220 16.79 15.43 -0.99
CA LYS A 220 17.51 16.35 -0.10
C LYS A 220 18.33 15.65 1.00
N TRP A 221 18.21 14.33 1.14
CA TRP A 221 19.07 13.53 2.01
C TRP A 221 20.37 13.08 1.32
N GLY A 222 20.63 13.50 0.08
CA GLY A 222 21.87 13.22 -0.64
C GLY A 222 21.96 11.78 -1.16
N ILE A 223 20.83 11.10 -1.26
CA ILE A 223 20.73 9.73 -1.79
C ILE A 223 20.14 9.84 -3.20
N SER A 224 20.78 9.17 -4.18
CA SER A 224 20.23 9.13 -5.54
C SER A 224 18.90 8.36 -5.55
N ARG A 225 18.01 8.69 -6.48
CA ARG A 225 16.72 7.99 -6.63
C ARG A 225 16.88 6.49 -6.87
N LYS A 226 17.92 6.11 -7.64
CA LYS A 226 18.28 4.72 -7.91
C LYS A 226 18.72 3.99 -6.65
N ASP A 227 19.61 4.60 -5.87
CA ASP A 227 20.10 3.99 -4.63
C ASP A 227 19.00 3.90 -3.57
N ALA A 228 18.12 4.91 -3.49
CA ALA A 228 16.96 4.89 -2.61
C ALA A 228 16.06 3.68 -2.91
N VAL A 229 15.72 3.43 -4.17
CA VAL A 229 14.91 2.25 -4.55
C VAL A 229 15.63 0.95 -4.29
N ALA A 230 16.93 0.85 -4.60
CA ALA A 230 17.70 -0.34 -4.27
C ALA A 230 17.67 -0.64 -2.77
N GLN A 231 17.76 0.39 -1.92
CA GLN A 231 17.64 0.23 -0.47
C GLN A 231 16.22 -0.18 -0.04
N PHE A 232 15.17 0.45 -0.57
CA PHE A 232 13.78 0.09 -0.25
C PHE A 232 13.40 -1.33 -0.68
N LYS A 233 14.03 -1.86 -1.74
CA LYS A 233 13.86 -3.24 -2.18
C LYS A 233 14.69 -4.25 -1.38
N SER A 234 15.64 -3.77 -0.58
CA SER A 234 16.50 -4.62 0.26
C SER A 234 15.93 -4.85 1.66
N GLU A 235 16.52 -5.79 2.40
CA GLU A 235 16.21 -6.01 3.82
C GLU A 235 16.53 -4.78 4.71
N LYS A 236 17.37 -3.87 4.21
CA LYS A 236 17.86 -2.67 4.90
C LYS A 236 17.31 -1.42 4.21
N TYR A 237 16.03 -1.15 4.42
CA TYR A 237 15.40 0.09 3.95
C TYR A 237 16.05 1.33 4.61
N PRO A 238 16.00 2.50 3.95
CA PRO A 238 16.58 3.73 4.49
C PRO A 238 15.95 4.14 5.83
N THR A 239 16.77 4.58 6.78
CA THR A 239 16.30 5.16 8.04
C THR A 239 16.13 6.67 7.92
N THR A 240 15.07 7.21 8.51
CA THR A 240 14.81 8.64 8.59
C THR A 240 14.34 9.00 10.00
N SER A 241 14.59 10.24 10.44
CA SER A 241 14.06 10.76 11.70
C SER A 241 12.69 11.42 11.53
N ILE A 242 12.17 11.47 10.30
CA ILE A 242 10.95 12.17 9.96
C ILE A 242 9.78 11.19 9.96
N HIS A 243 8.94 11.35 10.97
CA HIS A 243 7.71 10.58 11.17
C HIS A 243 6.51 11.51 11.00
N ILE A 244 5.49 11.02 10.30
CA ILE A 244 4.21 11.70 10.08
C ILE A 244 3.13 10.79 10.68
N ASP A 245 2.36 11.30 11.64
CA ASP A 245 1.36 10.47 12.30
C ASP A 245 0.33 9.98 11.27
N LEU A 246 0.03 8.68 11.31
CA LEU A 246 -1.00 8.07 10.49
C LEU A 246 -2.30 8.03 11.30
N LEU A 247 -3.28 8.82 10.88
CA LEU A 247 -4.60 8.89 11.49
C LEU A 247 -5.62 8.11 10.67
N ASP A 248 -6.67 7.62 11.34
CA ASP A 248 -7.79 6.87 10.73
C ASP A 248 -7.32 5.65 9.91
N TYR A 249 -6.38 4.89 10.49
CA TYR A 249 -5.83 3.63 9.95
C TYR A 249 -6.59 2.40 10.45
#